data_AF-A0A1S8C9X9-F1
#
_entry.id   AF-A0A1S8C9X9-F1
#
_cell.length_a   1.000
_cell.length_b   1.000
_cell.length_c   1.000
_cell.angle_alpha   90.00
_cell.angle_beta   90.00
_cell.angle_gamma   90.00
#
_symmetry.space_group_name_H-M   'P 1'
#
loop_
_entity.id
_entity.type
_entity.pdbx_description
1 polymer ?
#
loop_
_entity_poly.entity_id
_entity_poly.type
_entity_poly.pdbx_seq_one_letter_code
_entity_poly.pdbx_strand_id
1 'polypeptide(L)' 'MDVAEEHRQHISRWFYDCSPELHGCLGQMYVADPRFAAHYERIAPGMAQYVSTAVQANAARQG' A
#
# COMPACT_ATOMS: atom_id res chain seq x y z
N MET A 1 -10.01 6.01 4.71
CA MET A 1 -8.70 5.36 4.95
C MET A 1 -8.87 3.92 5.44
N ASP A 2 -10.10 3.46 5.70
CA ASP A 2 -10.34 2.13 6.27
C ASP A 2 -9.87 1.00 5.35
N VAL A 3 -10.02 1.16 4.02
CA VAL A 3 -9.54 0.17 3.04
C VAL A 3 -8.01 -0.03 3.08
N ALA A 4 -7.23 1.01 3.39
CA ALA A 4 -5.78 0.88 3.54
C ALA A 4 -5.42 0.10 4.82
N GLU A 5 -6.16 0.35 5.91
CA GLU A 5 -5.97 -0.38 7.16
C GLU A 5 -6.43 -1.84 7.03
N GLU A 6 -7.56 -2.10 6.37
CA GLU A 6 -8.01 -3.44 6.03
C GLU A 6 -6.99 -4.18 5.18
N HIS A 7 -6.38 -3.50 4.21
CA HIS A 7 -5.29 -4.06 3.40
C HIS A 7 -4.07 -4.41 4.28
N ARG A 8 -3.67 -3.54 5.20
CA ARG A 8 -2.59 -3.82 6.17
C ARG A 8 -2.90 -5.04 7.01
N GLN A 9 -4.11 -5.12 7.57
CA GLN A 9 -4.55 -6.24 8.41
C GLN A 9 -4.63 -7.54 7.62
N HIS A 10 -5.06 -7.49 6.35
CA HIS A 10 -5.04 -8.65 5.47
C HIS A 10 -3.60 -9.16 5.28
N ILE A 11 -2.64 -8.26 5.01
CA ILE A 11 -1.23 -8.64 4.88
C ILE A 11 -0.73 -9.26 6.20
N SER A 12 -1.03 -8.57 7.31
CA SER A 12 -0.66 -8.99 8.66
C SER A 12 -1.16 -10.38 9.04
N ARG A 13 -2.38 -10.71 8.59
CA ARG A 13 -3.05 -11.97 8.90
C ARG A 13 -2.51 -13.15 8.12
N TRP A 14 -2.14 -12.95 6.86
CA TRP A 14 -1.89 -14.05 5.91
C TRP A 14 -0.42 -14.24 5.54
N PHE A 15 0.42 -13.22 5.69
CA PHE A 15 1.80 -13.28 5.20
C PHE A 15 2.83 -13.06 6.31
N TYR A 16 2.78 -11.92 6.99
CA TYR A 16 3.71 -11.55 8.06
C TYR A 16 3.21 -10.33 8.81
N ASP A 17 3.65 -10.14 10.05
CA ASP A 17 3.30 -8.95 10.83
C ASP A 17 3.73 -7.67 10.11
N CYS A 18 2.73 -6.88 9.72
CA CYS A 18 2.91 -5.73 8.83
C CYS A 18 2.64 -4.46 9.63
N SER A 19 3.71 -3.89 10.22
CA SER A 19 3.60 -2.63 10.96
C SER A 19 3.15 -1.48 10.04
N PRO A 20 2.56 -0.40 10.58
CA PRO A 20 2.18 0.76 9.78
C PRO A 20 3.34 1.36 8.97
N GLU A 21 4.54 1.42 9.55
CA GLU A 21 5.75 1.92 8.86
C GLU A 21 6.16 1.00 7.71
N LEU A 22 6.11 -0.32 7.93
CA LEU A 22 6.42 -1.30 6.91
C LEU A 22 5.41 -1.23 5.77
N HIS A 23 4.12 -1.06 6.10
CA HIS A 23 3.07 -0.85 5.12
C HIS A 23 3.34 0.42 4.29
N GLY A 24 3.74 1.51 4.94
CA GLY A 24 4.24 2.73 4.29
C GLY A 24 5.35 2.44 3.27
N CYS A 25 6.41 1.74 3.67
CA CYS A 25 7.51 1.36 2.77
C CYS A 25 7.04 0.54 1.56
N LEU A 26 6.13 -0.42 1.75
CA LEU A 26 5.54 -1.20 0.65
C LEU A 26 4.76 -0.32 -0.32
N GLY A 27 3.98 0.63 0.20
CA GLY A 27 3.23 1.59 -0.62
C GLY A 27 4.13 2.43 -1.51
N GLN A 28 5.31 2.85 -1.04
CA GLN A 28 6.29 3.58 -1.85
C GLN A 28 6.89 2.68 -2.94
N MET A 29 7.20 1.42 -2.60
CA MET A 29 7.75 0.45 -3.55
C MET A 29 6.81 0.18 -4.74
N TYR A 30 5.49 0.21 -4.54
CA TYR A 30 4.52 -0.02 -5.61
C TYR A 30 4.59 1.00 -6.75
N VAL A 31 5.07 2.21 -6.47
CA VAL A 31 5.28 3.25 -7.50
C VAL A 31 6.74 3.25 -7.97
N ALA A 32 7.68 2.98 -7.07
CA ALA A 32 9.11 3.00 -7.37
C ALA A 32 9.56 1.87 -8.33
N ASP A 33 8.93 0.70 -8.25
CA ASP A 33 9.23 -0.43 -9.14
C ASP A 33 8.24 -0.50 -10.31
N PRO A 34 8.70 -0.33 -11.57
CA PRO A 34 7.84 -0.34 -12.76
C PRO A 34 7.02 -1.62 -12.93
N ARG A 35 7.46 -2.76 -12.38
CA ARG A 35 6.73 -4.04 -12.48
C ARG A 35 5.45 -4.01 -11.65
N PHE A 36 5.52 -3.42 -10.46
CA PHE A 36 4.34 -3.25 -9.60
C PHE A 36 3.44 -2.14 -10.13
N ALA A 37 4.02 -1.02 -10.55
CA ALA A 37 3.26 0.08 -11.15
C ALA A 37 2.45 -0.43 -12.37
N ALA A 38 3.08 -1.16 -13.29
CA ALA A 38 2.40 -1.72 -14.46
C ALA A 38 1.26 -2.70 -14.10
N HIS A 39 1.38 -3.44 -13.00
CA HIS A 39 0.29 -4.30 -12.53
C HIS A 39 -0.93 -3.50 -12.11
N TYR A 40 -0.74 -2.43 -11.33
CA TYR A 40 -1.83 -1.56 -10.88
C TYR A 40 -2.42 -0.71 -12.01
N GLU A 41 -1.59 -0.17 -12.91
CA GLU A 41 -2.04 0.61 -14.07
C GLU A 41 -2.95 -0.19 -15.01
N ARG A 42 -2.77 -1.52 -15.08
CA ARG A 42 -3.68 -2.41 -15.83
C ARG A 42 -5.08 -2.52 -15.23
N ILE A 43 -5.23 -2.27 -13.93
CA ILE A 43 -6.52 -2.33 -13.23
C ILE A 43 -7.28 -1.01 -13.47
N ALA A 44 -6.61 0.11 -13.21
CA ALA A 44 -7.11 1.43 -13.51
C ALA A 44 -5.94 2.42 -13.66
N PRO A 45 -6.06 3.43 -14.55
CA PRO A 45 -5.05 4.48 -14.67
C PRO A 45 -4.81 5.20 -13.34
N GLY A 46 -3.54 5.36 -12.93
CA GLY A 46 -3.14 6.03 -11.70
C GLY A 46 -3.36 5.23 -10.42
N MET A 47 -3.72 3.95 -10.52
CA MET A 47 -4.04 3.11 -9.36
C MET A 47 -2.84 2.88 -8.45
N ALA A 48 -1.63 2.77 -9.00
CA ALA A 48 -0.41 2.57 -8.20
C ALA A 48 -0.20 3.76 -7.26
N GLN A 49 -0.36 4.98 -7.80
CA GLN A 49 -0.22 6.22 -7.06
C GLN A 49 -1.31 6.35 -5.99
N TYR A 50 -2.56 6.02 -6.34
CA TYR A 50 -3.68 6.04 -5.39
C TYR A 50 -3.43 5.12 -4.19
N VAL A 51 -3.04 3.87 -4.44
CA VAL A 51 -2.73 2.90 -3.36
C VAL A 51 -1.57 3.40 -2.52
N SER A 52 -0.50 3.89 -3.14
CA SER A 52 0.66 4.42 -2.42
C SER A 52 0.28 5.55 -1.47
N THR A 53 -0.47 6.55 -1.96
CA THR A 53 -0.94 7.68 -1.15
C THR A 53 -1.85 7.25 -0.01
N ALA A 54 -2.79 6.33 -0.27
CA ALA A 54 -3.69 5.81 0.76
C ALA A 54 -2.93 5.08 1.88
N VAL A 55 -1.91 4.30 1.50
CA VAL A 55 -1.05 3.58 2.44
C VAL A 55 -0.17 4.53 3.24
N GLN A 56 0.44 5.55 2.62
CA GLN A 56 1.20 6.59 3.35
C GLN A 56 0.33 7.32 4.37
N ALA A 57 -0.88 7.74 3.96
CA ALA A 57 -1.80 8.46 4.83
C ALA A 57 -2.24 7.62 6.03
N ASN A 58 -2.46 6.31 5.83
CA ASN A 58 -2.79 5.40 6.93
C ASN A 58 -1.60 5.19 7.88
N ALA A 59 -0.38 5.01 7.34
CA ALA A 59 0.83 4.90 8.16
C ALA A 59 1.03 6.13 9.05
N ALA A 60 0.91 7.34 8.47
CA ALA A 60 1.04 8.60 9.19
C ALA A 60 -0.03 8.84 10.27
N ARG A 61 -1.16 8.13 10.21
CA ARG A 61 -2.22 8.22 11.24
C ARG A 61 -1.97 7.30 12.43
N GLN A 62 -1.17 6.25 12.25
CA GLN A 62 -0.94 5.19 13.24
C GLN A 62 0.38 5.33 14.00
N GLY A 63 1.29 6.20 13.54
CA GLY A 63 2.49 6.63 14.25
C GLY A 63 2.25 7.90 15.05
#